data_AF-A0A4V6TMA0-F1
#
_entry.id   AF-A0A4V6TMA0-F1
#
_cell.length_a   1.000
_cell.length_b   1.000
_cell.length_c   1.000
_cell.angle_alpha   90.00
_cell.angle_beta   90.00
_cell.angle_gamma   90.00
#
_symmetry.space_group_name_H-M   'P 1'
#
loop_
_entity.id
_entity.type
_entity.pdbx_description
1 polymer ?
#
loop_
_entity_poly.entity_id
_entity_poly.type
_entity_poly.pdbx_seq_one_letter_code
_entity_poly.pdbx_strand_id
1 'polypeptide(L)'
;MWPFTSGSSETRSGCPYSENDGRERDPARSKEVSTIPKSAGSNDNWVYPSQVQFFEAMKRKGHNPNPRDMNTIVPIHNAVNERAWMEIRKWEDGKSDCGIFLHSFQGRPKDRSPKAWIKTALGYVPPFDRHDWIIDRCGHRVRYVIDFYAGSNKLGLDTPSFYLDVRPALDDLDSFTMRMFKLFS
;
A
#
# COMPACT_ATOMS: atom_id res chain seq x y z
N MET A 1 15.71 -4.26 -1.84
CA MET A 1 16.22 -5.06 -0.70
C MET A 1 16.78 -4.08 0.32
N TRP A 2 16.20 -3.98 1.52
CA TRP A 2 16.72 -3.08 2.57
C TRP A 2 17.88 -3.79 3.28
N PRO A 3 19.04 -3.16 3.48
CA PRO A 3 20.00 -3.62 4.47
C PRO A 3 19.77 -2.88 5.79
N PHE A 4 19.76 -3.63 6.90
CA PHE A 4 19.94 -3.09 8.24
C PHE A 4 21.43 -2.90 8.49
N THR A 5 21.84 -1.74 9.01
CA THR A 5 23.14 -1.58 9.68
C THR A 5 22.97 -0.76 10.94
N SER A 6 23.60 -1.25 12.01
CA SER A 6 23.68 -0.72 13.35
C SER A 6 24.66 0.46 13.48
N GLY A 7 24.23 1.51 14.18
CA GLY A 7 25.02 2.33 15.12
C GLY A 7 26.11 3.26 14.59
N SER A 8 25.92 4.57 14.76
CA SER A 8 26.78 5.44 15.59
C SER A 8 26.17 6.84 15.74
N SER A 9 26.45 7.45 16.89
CA SER A 9 25.96 8.73 17.38
C SER A 9 26.60 9.92 16.67
N GLU A 10 25.78 10.82 16.12
CA GLU A 10 26.18 12.20 15.80
C GLU A 10 25.01 13.15 16.07
N THR A 11 25.30 14.19 16.83
CA THR A 11 24.40 15.28 17.21
C THR A 11 23.99 16.07 15.98
N ARG A 12 22.68 16.07 15.66
CA ARG A 12 22.10 16.95 14.64
C ARG A 12 20.99 17.81 15.25
N SER A 13 21.20 19.12 15.10
CA SER A 13 20.31 20.24 15.39
C SER A 13 18.82 19.88 15.28
N GLY A 14 18.13 20.00 16.41
CA GLY A 14 16.72 19.64 16.58
C GLY A 14 15.77 20.52 15.77
N CYS A 15 14.71 19.89 15.25
CA CYS A 15 13.52 20.57 14.77
C CYS A 15 12.86 21.38 15.90
N PRO A 16 12.21 22.53 15.60
CA PRO A 16 11.73 23.48 16.60
C PRO A 16 10.33 23.10 17.11
N TYR A 17 10.17 21.89 17.63
CA TYR A 17 8.96 21.54 18.36
C TYR A 17 9.31 21.49 19.85
N SER A 18 8.83 22.52 20.55
CA SER A 18 8.95 22.73 21.99
C SER A 18 8.54 21.49 22.78
N GLU A 19 9.40 21.06 23.71
CA GLU A 19 9.04 20.13 24.78
C GLU A 19 7.94 20.73 25.63
N ASN A 20 6.72 20.19 25.50
CA ASN A 20 5.71 20.27 26.54
C ASN A 20 5.29 18.84 26.89
N ASP A 21 5.55 18.46 28.14
CA ASP A 21 5.18 17.20 28.76
C ASP A 21 3.69 17.23 29.14
N GLY A 22 2.97 16.24 28.61
CA GLY A 22 1.52 16.10 28.66
C GLY A 22 1.12 15.24 27.47
N ARG A 23 1.21 13.91 27.62
CA ARG A 23 1.26 12.89 26.55
C ARG A 23 0.01 12.81 25.67
N GLU A 24 -0.28 13.84 24.90
CA GLU A 24 -0.94 13.71 23.61
C GLU A 24 0.12 13.19 22.63
N ARG A 25 -0.11 12.00 22.06
CA ARG A 25 0.84 11.40 21.13
C ARG A 25 0.96 12.31 19.91
N ASP A 26 2.13 12.93 19.72
CA ASP A 26 2.43 13.75 18.53
C ASP A 26 2.04 12.97 17.26
N PRO A 27 1.00 13.41 16.52
CA PRO A 27 0.49 12.68 15.36
C PRO A 27 1.55 12.53 14.28
N ALA A 28 2.52 13.47 14.21
CA ALA A 28 3.61 13.40 13.23
C ALA A 28 4.58 12.23 13.50
N ARG A 29 4.73 11.85 14.78
CA ARG A 29 5.60 10.74 15.22
C ARG A 29 4.83 9.46 15.53
N SER A 30 3.51 9.55 15.69
CA SER A 30 2.64 8.41 15.91
C SER A 30 2.63 7.46 14.71
N LYS A 31 2.52 6.15 14.99
CA LYS A 31 2.35 5.11 13.98
C LYS A 31 0.97 4.49 14.13
N GLU A 32 0.44 4.01 13.01
CA GLU A 32 -0.86 3.35 12.95
C GLU A 32 -0.66 1.85 12.68
N VAL A 33 -1.40 1.01 13.40
CA VAL A 33 -1.43 -0.43 13.16
C VAL A 33 -2.47 -0.73 12.10
N SER A 34 -2.06 -1.38 11.02
CA SER A 34 -2.93 -1.78 9.90
C SER A 34 -3.90 -2.90 10.30
N THR A 35 -4.85 -3.23 9.43
CA THR A 35 -5.64 -4.47 9.54
C THR A 35 -5.02 -5.66 8.81
N ILE A 36 -3.80 -5.50 8.30
CA ILE A 36 -3.11 -6.45 7.44
C ILE A 36 -2.20 -7.35 8.30
N PRO A 37 -2.44 -8.66 8.39
CA PRO A 37 -1.60 -9.57 9.17
C PRO A 37 -0.21 -9.76 8.54
N LYS A 38 0.82 -9.93 9.38
CA LYS A 38 2.20 -10.22 8.95
C LYS A 38 2.50 -11.69 8.78
N SER A 39 1.83 -12.56 9.53
CA SER A 39 2.05 -14.00 9.51
C SER A 39 0.76 -14.76 9.82
N ALA A 40 0.69 -16.01 9.38
CA ALA A 40 -0.44 -16.88 9.67
C ALA A 40 -0.56 -17.12 11.19
N GLY A 41 -1.77 -16.98 11.72
CA GLY A 41 -2.10 -17.30 13.11
C GLY A 41 -1.51 -16.37 14.18
N SER A 42 -0.82 -15.28 13.79
CA SER A 42 -0.42 -14.24 14.74
C SER A 42 -1.43 -13.10 14.79
N ASN A 43 -1.48 -12.39 15.91
CA ASN A 43 -2.21 -11.13 16.05
C ASN A 43 -1.35 -9.92 15.63
N ASP A 44 -0.23 -10.16 14.93
CA ASP A 44 0.72 -9.12 14.57
C ASP A 44 0.41 -8.56 13.19
N ASN A 45 0.02 -7.28 13.17
CA ASN A 45 -0.28 -6.57 11.93
C ASN A 45 0.89 -5.70 11.45
N TRP A 46 0.87 -5.37 10.16
CA TRP A 46 1.72 -4.34 9.58
C TRP A 46 1.51 -3.00 10.29
N VAL A 47 2.58 -2.24 10.46
CA VAL A 47 2.52 -0.92 11.11
C VAL A 47 2.96 0.10 10.08
N TYR A 48 2.08 1.06 9.80
CA TYR A 48 2.37 2.13 8.86
C TYR A 48 3.43 3.08 9.44
N PRO A 49 4.30 3.66 8.59
CA PRO A 49 5.27 4.65 9.04
C PRO A 49 4.56 5.89 9.57
N SER A 50 5.19 6.56 10.54
CA SER A 50 4.73 7.88 10.97
C SER A 50 4.95 8.93 9.88
N GLN A 51 4.35 10.12 10.04
CA GLN A 51 4.52 11.22 9.09
C GLN A 51 6.00 11.62 8.93
N VAL A 52 6.74 11.68 10.04
CA VAL A 52 8.18 11.95 10.02
C VAL A 52 8.93 10.86 9.24
N GLN A 53 8.64 9.59 9.50
CA GLN A 53 9.29 8.48 8.79
C GLN A 53 8.97 8.48 7.29
N PHE A 54 7.74 8.79 6.91
CA PHE A 54 7.31 8.89 5.52
C PHE A 54 8.01 10.04 4.80
N PHE A 55 8.07 11.22 5.43
CA PHE A 55 8.79 12.40 4.94
C PHE A 55 10.27 12.12 4.70
N GLU A 56 10.96 11.53 5.69
CA GLU A 56 12.38 11.16 5.57
C GLU A 56 12.62 10.12 4.48
N ALA A 57 11.71 9.15 4.34
CA ALA A 57 11.79 8.15 3.28
C ALA A 57 11.66 8.79 1.88
N MET A 58 10.77 9.76 1.70
CA MET A 58 10.66 10.50 0.44
C MET A 58 11.90 11.34 0.14
N LYS A 59 12.46 12.02 1.14
CA LYS A 59 13.74 12.76 0.98
C LYS A 59 14.88 11.86 0.54
N ARG A 60 15.02 10.67 1.15
CA ARG A 60 16.04 9.68 0.74
C ARG A 60 15.87 9.18 -0.70
N LYS A 61 14.65 9.23 -1.23
CA LYS A 61 14.34 8.90 -2.63
C LYS A 61 14.55 10.08 -3.60
N GLY A 62 15.06 11.21 -3.11
CA GLY A 62 15.33 12.41 -3.92
C GLY A 62 14.10 13.27 -4.19
N HIS A 63 12.97 13.03 -3.51
CA HIS A 63 11.81 13.91 -3.58
C HIS A 63 12.00 15.14 -2.66
N ASN A 64 11.30 16.24 -2.98
CA ASN A 64 11.24 17.43 -2.15
C ASN A 64 9.85 17.59 -1.51
N PRO A 65 9.45 16.71 -0.56
CA PRO A 65 8.14 16.80 0.07
C PRO A 65 8.02 18.02 0.98
N ASN A 66 6.81 18.53 1.15
CA ASN A 66 6.50 19.54 2.16
C ASN A 66 6.04 18.86 3.46
N PRO A 67 6.65 19.16 4.63
CA PRO A 67 6.21 18.59 5.90
C PRO A 67 4.73 18.82 6.20
N ARG A 68 4.17 19.94 5.74
CA ARG A 68 2.74 20.28 5.97
C ARG A 68 1.80 19.32 5.28
N ASP A 69 2.20 18.74 4.14
CA ASP A 69 1.33 17.84 3.37
C ASP A 69 1.24 16.44 4.01
N MET A 70 2.16 16.10 4.93
CA MET A 70 2.24 14.76 5.53
C MET A 70 1.02 14.44 6.39
N ASN A 71 0.38 15.47 6.96
CA ASN A 71 -0.85 15.33 7.74
C ASN A 71 -2.04 14.83 6.92
N THR A 72 -1.98 14.97 5.59
CA THR A 72 -3.04 14.62 4.66
C THR A 72 -2.62 13.41 3.82
N ILE A 73 -1.39 13.40 3.31
CA ILE A 73 -0.88 12.35 2.41
C ILE A 73 -0.77 11.01 3.12
N VAL A 74 -0.29 10.96 4.36
CA VAL A 74 -0.04 9.70 5.08
C VAL A 74 -1.35 8.98 5.43
N PRO A 75 -2.36 9.63 6.02
CA PRO A 75 -3.65 8.99 6.24
C PRO A 75 -4.31 8.47 4.96
N ILE A 76 -4.21 9.22 3.85
CA ILE A 76 -4.71 8.77 2.54
C ILE A 76 -3.97 7.51 2.06
N HIS A 77 -2.64 7.46 2.17
CA HIS A 77 -1.87 6.27 1.80
C HIS A 77 -2.27 5.05 2.65
N ASN A 78 -2.41 5.22 3.96
CA ASN A 78 -2.84 4.15 4.86
C ASN A 78 -4.22 3.63 4.46
N ALA A 79 -5.19 4.53 4.27
CA ALA A 79 -6.54 4.17 3.84
C ALA A 79 -6.56 3.46 2.47
N VAL A 80 -5.71 3.87 1.53
CA VAL A 80 -5.57 3.21 0.23
C VAL A 80 -5.01 1.80 0.37
N ASN A 81 -4.03 1.58 1.26
CA ASN A 81 -3.50 0.24 1.56
C ASN A 81 -4.57 -0.66 2.19
N GLU A 82 -5.34 -0.14 3.15
CA GLU A 82 -6.47 -0.87 3.75
C GLU A 82 -7.52 -1.24 2.70
N ARG A 83 -7.82 -0.32 1.76
CA ARG A 83 -8.73 -0.62 0.66
C ARG A 83 -8.20 -1.69 -0.27
N ALA A 84 -6.91 -1.67 -0.61
CA ALA A 84 -6.29 -2.72 -1.40
C ALA A 84 -6.37 -4.08 -0.69
N TRP A 85 -6.13 -4.10 0.63
CA TRP A 85 -6.28 -5.29 1.45
C TRP A 85 -7.71 -5.83 1.47
N MET A 86 -8.71 -4.97 1.63
CA MET A 86 -10.12 -5.37 1.56
C MET A 86 -10.46 -6.04 0.22
N GLU A 87 -9.98 -5.50 -0.90
CA GLU A 87 -10.21 -6.11 -2.21
C GLU A 87 -9.51 -7.48 -2.35
N ILE A 88 -8.30 -7.63 -1.81
CA ILE A 88 -7.61 -8.93 -1.76
C ILE A 88 -8.42 -9.93 -0.93
N ARG A 89 -8.93 -9.53 0.24
CA ARG A 89 -9.77 -10.39 1.08
C ARG A 89 -11.01 -10.88 0.34
N LYS A 90 -11.62 -10.04 -0.51
CA LYS A 90 -12.76 -10.47 -1.36
C LYS A 90 -12.36 -11.50 -2.40
N TRP A 91 -11.15 -11.40 -2.96
CA TRP A 91 -10.64 -12.40 -3.89
C TRP A 91 -10.31 -13.73 -3.21
N GLU A 92 -9.82 -13.68 -1.98
CA GLU A 92 -9.45 -14.84 -1.17
C GLU A 92 -10.62 -15.42 -0.35
N ASP A 93 -11.83 -14.85 -0.47
CA ASP A 93 -12.99 -15.32 0.27
C ASP A 93 -13.33 -16.76 -0.14
N GLY A 94 -13.43 -17.65 0.85
CA GLY A 94 -13.64 -19.09 0.64
C GLY A 94 -12.47 -19.84 -0.02
N LYS A 95 -11.25 -19.26 -0.10
CA LYS A 95 -10.07 -19.90 -0.71
C LYS A 95 -9.10 -20.54 0.27
N SER A 96 -9.19 -20.22 1.55
CA SER A 96 -8.27 -20.69 2.58
C SER A 96 -8.97 -20.86 3.93
N ASP A 97 -8.72 -21.99 4.58
CA ASP A 97 -9.24 -22.28 5.92
C ASP A 97 -8.31 -21.77 7.04
N CYS A 98 -7.05 -21.46 6.74
CA CYS A 98 -6.05 -21.06 7.74
C CYS A 98 -5.83 -19.53 7.82
N GLY A 99 -6.67 -18.75 7.14
CA GLY A 99 -6.50 -17.30 6.98
C GLY A 99 -5.48 -16.93 5.90
N ILE A 100 -5.28 -15.62 5.74
CA ILE A 100 -4.35 -15.04 4.76
C ILE A 100 -3.52 -13.92 5.42
N PHE A 101 -2.28 -13.72 4.93
CA PHE A 101 -1.43 -12.64 5.40
C PHE A 101 -0.57 -12.06 4.27
N LEU A 102 -0.11 -10.82 4.45
CA LEU A 102 0.76 -10.15 3.49
C LEU A 102 2.22 -10.57 3.75
N HIS A 103 2.74 -11.43 2.87
CA HIS A 103 4.12 -11.92 2.96
C HIS A 103 5.14 -10.85 2.54
N SER A 104 4.88 -10.19 1.41
CA SER A 104 5.74 -9.10 0.92
C SER A 104 5.00 -8.20 -0.06
N PHE A 105 5.50 -6.98 -0.25
CA PHE A 105 4.99 -6.05 -1.25
C PHE A 105 6.15 -5.40 -2.00
N GLN A 106 5.93 -5.08 -3.28
CA GLN A 106 6.91 -4.43 -4.14
C GLN A 106 6.23 -3.36 -5.00
N GLY A 107 6.72 -2.11 -4.89
CA GLY A 107 6.33 -1.05 -5.81
C GLY A 107 7.01 -1.23 -7.18
N ARG A 108 6.24 -1.07 -8.25
CA ARG A 108 6.67 -1.19 -9.65
C ARG A 108 6.14 -0.01 -10.49
N PRO A 109 6.46 1.25 -10.13
CA PRO A 109 5.89 2.43 -10.79
C PRO A 109 6.24 2.56 -12.28
N LYS A 110 7.32 1.89 -12.74
CA LYS A 110 7.77 1.90 -14.14
C LYS A 110 7.20 0.73 -14.98
N ASP A 111 6.61 -0.28 -14.35
CA ASP A 111 6.18 -1.50 -15.04
C ASP A 111 4.65 -1.49 -15.22
N ARG A 112 4.15 -1.14 -16.41
CA ARG A 112 2.72 -1.27 -16.69
C ARG A 112 2.30 -2.74 -16.78
N SER A 113 1.16 -3.06 -16.19
CA SER A 113 0.57 -4.39 -16.32
C SER A 113 0.06 -4.63 -17.77
N PRO A 114 -0.05 -5.88 -18.25
CA PRO A 114 -0.58 -6.16 -19.59
C PRO A 114 -1.97 -5.55 -19.83
N LYS A 115 -2.85 -5.61 -18.81
CA LYS A 115 -4.18 -4.98 -18.85
C LYS A 115 -4.08 -3.46 -19.00
N ALA A 116 -3.17 -2.81 -18.27
CA ALA A 116 -2.94 -1.38 -18.38
C ALA A 116 -2.40 -0.98 -19.75
N TRP A 117 -1.50 -1.79 -20.35
CA TRP A 117 -1.02 -1.58 -21.71
C TRP A 117 -2.16 -1.57 -22.74
N ILE A 118 -3.01 -2.60 -22.73
CA ILE A 118 -4.14 -2.70 -23.66
C ILE A 118 -5.12 -1.54 -23.46
N LYS A 119 -5.49 -1.21 -22.21
CA LYS A 119 -6.37 -0.07 -21.92
C LYS A 119 -5.77 1.25 -22.40
N THR A 120 -4.47 1.45 -22.21
CA THR A 120 -3.80 2.68 -22.68
C THR A 120 -3.82 2.77 -24.20
N ALA A 121 -3.62 1.65 -24.91
CA ALA A 121 -3.73 1.61 -26.37
C ALA A 121 -5.14 1.94 -26.88
N LEU A 122 -6.17 1.68 -26.08
CA LEU A 122 -7.57 2.04 -26.35
C LEU A 122 -7.94 3.47 -25.90
N GLY A 123 -6.96 4.29 -25.49
CA GLY A 123 -7.17 5.70 -25.12
C GLY A 123 -7.55 5.97 -23.67
N TYR A 124 -7.53 4.95 -22.79
CA TYR A 124 -7.74 5.16 -21.35
C TYR A 124 -6.47 5.69 -20.67
N VAL A 125 -6.65 6.42 -19.56
CA VAL A 125 -5.53 6.92 -18.75
C VAL A 125 -4.79 5.75 -18.07
N PRO A 126 -3.46 5.65 -18.22
CA PRO A 126 -2.68 4.60 -17.56
C PRO A 126 -2.67 4.78 -16.03
N PRO A 127 -2.41 3.71 -15.26
CA PRO A 127 -2.22 3.85 -13.82
C PRO A 127 -0.97 4.69 -13.54
N PHE A 128 -1.03 5.52 -12.50
CA PHE A 128 0.09 6.35 -12.07
C PHE A 128 1.08 5.59 -11.17
N ASP A 129 0.63 4.51 -10.56
CA ASP A 129 1.45 3.63 -9.75
C ASP A 129 0.97 2.19 -9.86
N ARG A 130 1.85 1.24 -9.58
CA ARG A 130 1.56 -0.19 -9.55
C ARG A 130 2.30 -0.85 -8.41
N HIS A 131 1.61 -1.71 -7.68
CA HIS A 131 2.20 -2.56 -6.67
C HIS A 131 1.90 -4.03 -6.95
N ASP A 132 2.89 -4.87 -6.67
CA ASP A 132 2.71 -6.31 -6.63
C ASP A 132 2.79 -6.76 -5.16
N TRP A 133 1.74 -7.42 -4.67
CA TRP A 133 1.67 -7.95 -3.30
C TRP A 133 1.71 -9.47 -3.35
N ILE A 134 2.47 -10.08 -2.46
CA ILE A 134 2.51 -11.54 -2.29
C ILE A 134 1.71 -11.88 -1.05
N ILE A 135 0.59 -12.57 -1.26
CA ILE A 135 -0.28 -13.06 -0.21
C ILE A 135 0.04 -14.52 0.01
N ASP A 136 0.23 -14.90 1.27
CA ASP A 136 0.44 -16.28 1.64
C ASP A 136 -0.82 -16.81 2.31
N ARG A 137 -1.27 -17.97 1.81
CA ARG A 137 -2.41 -18.72 2.33
C ARG A 137 -1.97 -20.17 2.50
N CYS A 138 -1.79 -20.59 3.75
CA CYS A 138 -1.35 -21.93 4.13
C CYS A 138 -0.05 -22.39 3.40
N GLY A 139 0.91 -21.47 3.19
CA GLY A 139 2.16 -21.76 2.49
C GLY A 139 2.08 -21.66 0.96
N HIS A 140 0.88 -21.44 0.40
CA HIS A 140 0.71 -21.13 -1.01
C HIS A 140 0.79 -19.63 -1.23
N ARG A 141 1.72 -19.18 -2.07
CA ARG A 141 1.99 -17.76 -2.31
C ARG A 141 1.36 -17.32 -3.62
N VAL A 142 0.41 -16.39 -3.53
CA VAL A 142 -0.25 -15.79 -4.68
C VAL A 142 0.19 -14.35 -4.84
N ARG A 143 0.62 -14.02 -6.04
CA ARG A 143 0.93 -12.64 -6.40
C ARG A 143 -0.33 -11.93 -6.84
N TYR A 144 -0.57 -10.75 -6.29
CA TYR A 144 -1.60 -9.81 -6.68
C TYR A 144 -0.98 -8.61 -7.38
N VAL A 145 -1.61 -8.17 -8.46
CA VAL A 145 -1.28 -6.91 -9.15
C VAL A 145 -2.32 -5.87 -8.76
N ILE A 146 -1.84 -4.72 -8.31
CA ILE A 146 -2.65 -3.58 -7.87
C ILE A 146 -2.25 -2.38 -8.71
N ASP A 147 -3.11 -1.98 -9.65
CA ASP A 147 -2.92 -0.77 -10.44
C ASP A 147 -3.71 0.40 -9.81
N PHE A 148 -3.04 1.54 -9.62
CA PHE A 148 -3.61 2.75 -9.02
C PHE A 148 -3.94 3.77 -10.11
N TYR A 149 -5.21 4.17 -10.17
CA TYR A 149 -5.70 5.16 -11.15
C TYR A 149 -6.21 6.40 -10.43
N ALA A 150 -5.90 7.57 -11.00
CA ALA A 150 -6.51 8.82 -10.57
C ALA A 150 -8.00 8.78 -10.94
N GLY A 151 -8.86 9.04 -9.97
CA GLY A 151 -10.29 9.19 -10.20
C GLY A 151 -10.61 10.54 -10.84
N SER A 152 -11.70 10.59 -11.59
CA SER A 152 -12.22 11.85 -12.12
C SER A 152 -13.18 12.48 -11.10
N ASN A 153 -12.94 13.74 -10.71
CA ASN A 153 -13.85 14.52 -9.85
C ASN A 153 -15.12 14.98 -10.61
N LYS A 154 -15.88 14.03 -11.18
CA LYS A 154 -17.10 14.30 -11.94
C LYS A 154 -18.22 14.94 -11.12
N LEU A 155 -18.13 14.92 -9.79
CA LEU A 155 -19.14 15.43 -8.88
C LEU A 155 -18.78 16.79 -8.24
N GLY A 156 -17.66 17.40 -8.63
CA GLY A 156 -17.24 18.70 -8.06
C GLY A 156 -16.91 18.68 -6.56
N LEU A 157 -16.86 17.51 -5.93
CA LEU A 157 -16.33 17.35 -4.58
C LEU A 157 -14.81 17.50 -4.61
N ASP A 158 -14.29 18.32 -3.70
CA ASP A 158 -12.85 18.59 -3.52
C ASP A 158 -12.10 17.39 -2.89
N THR A 159 -12.73 16.22 -2.86
CA THR A 159 -12.14 14.98 -2.35
C THR A 159 -11.39 14.28 -3.47
N PRO A 160 -10.08 14.01 -3.33
CA PRO A 160 -9.34 13.24 -4.31
C PRO A 160 -9.94 11.83 -4.42
N SER A 161 -10.46 11.50 -5.60
CA SER A 161 -11.01 10.18 -5.89
C SER A 161 -9.91 9.28 -6.48
N PHE A 162 -9.87 8.02 -6.06
CA PHE A 162 -8.94 7.02 -6.59
C PHE A 162 -9.69 5.74 -6.92
N TYR A 163 -9.25 5.10 -8.01
CA TYR A 163 -9.73 3.79 -8.43
C TYR A 163 -8.60 2.76 -8.34
N LEU A 164 -8.90 1.62 -7.71
CA LEU A 164 -7.97 0.51 -7.54
C LEU A 164 -8.42 -0.66 -8.40
N ASP A 165 -7.53 -1.16 -9.25
CA ASP A 165 -7.73 -2.41 -9.99
C ASP A 165 -6.85 -3.50 -9.37
N VAL A 166 -7.43 -4.25 -8.43
CA VAL A 166 -6.79 -5.31 -7.66
C VAL A 166 -7.18 -6.66 -8.24
N ARG A 167 -6.19 -7.50 -8.57
CA ARG A 167 -6.43 -8.84 -9.16
C ARG A 167 -5.27 -9.82 -8.94
N PRO A 168 -5.54 -11.13 -8.82
CA PRO A 168 -4.49 -12.16 -8.82
C PRO A 168 -3.66 -12.07 -10.11
N ALA A 169 -2.34 -12.21 -10.07
CA ALA A 169 -1.48 -12.26 -11.25
C ALA A 169 -1.72 -13.56 -12.02
N LEU A 170 -1.60 -13.55 -13.35
CA LEU A 170 -1.80 -14.77 -14.16
C LEU A 170 -0.53 -15.63 -14.18
N ASP A 171 -0.04 -15.99 -12.99
CA ASP A 171 1.16 -16.80 -12.83
C ASP A 171 0.85 -18.30 -12.73
N ASP A 172 -0.39 -18.64 -12.37
CA ASP A 172 -0.85 -20.00 -12.13
C ASP A 172 -2.33 -20.20 -12.55
N LEU A 173 -2.76 -21.46 -12.61
CA LEU A 173 -4.11 -21.85 -13.04
C LEU A 173 -5.19 -21.45 -12.03
N ASP A 174 -4.89 -21.42 -10.73
CA ASP A 174 -5.87 -21.00 -9.73
C ASP A 174 -6.15 -19.50 -9.88
N SER A 175 -5.11 -18.68 -10.01
CA SER A 175 -5.23 -17.24 -10.27
C SER A 175 -5.99 -16.94 -11.57
N PHE A 176 -5.79 -17.73 -12.62
CA PHE A 176 -6.61 -17.64 -13.84
C PHE A 176 -8.08 -17.96 -13.56
N THR A 177 -8.33 -19.08 -12.86
CA THR A 177 -9.66 -19.57 -12.51
C THR A 177 -10.41 -18.55 -11.64
N MET A 178 -9.73 -17.95 -10.65
CA MET A 178 -10.26 -16.86 -9.83
C MET A 178 -10.76 -15.72 -10.71
N ARG A 179 -9.93 -15.24 -11.64
CA ARG A 179 -10.32 -14.16 -12.54
C ARG A 179 -11.53 -14.50 -13.40
N MET A 180 -11.61 -15.73 -13.91
CA MET A 180 -12.76 -16.18 -14.70
C MET A 180 -14.04 -16.19 -13.86
N PHE A 181 -14.01 -16.77 -12.66
CA PHE A 181 -15.18 -16.79 -11.77
C PHE A 181 -15.72 -15.38 -11.46
N LYS A 182 -14.85 -14.39 -11.22
CA LYS A 182 -15.29 -13.01 -10.96
C LYS A 182 -15.87 -12.30 -12.19
N LEU A 183 -15.59 -12.76 -13.40
CA LEU A 183 -16.21 -12.21 -14.61
C LEU A 183 -17.63 -12.73 -14.82
N PHE A 184 -17.98 -13.86 -14.21
CA PHE A 184 -19.28 -14.53 -14.35
C PHE A 184 -20.15 -14.49 -13.08
N SER A 185 -19.71 -13.78 -12.04
CA SER A 185 -20.40 -13.56 -10.76
C SER A 185 -20.80 -12.09 -10.64
#